data_AF-A0A7Y0TGW9-F1
#
_entry.id   AF-A0A7Y0TGW9-F1
#
_cell.length_a   1.000
_cell.length_b   1.000
_cell.length_c   1.000
_cell.angle_alpha   90.00
_cell.angle_beta   90.00
_cell.angle_gamma   90.00
#
_symmetry.space_group_name_H-M   'P 1'
#
loop_
_entity.id
_entity.type
_entity.pdbx_description
1 polymer ?
#
loop_
_entity_poly.entity_id
_entity_poly.type
_entity_poly.pdbx_seq_one_letter_code
_entity_poly.pdbx_strand_id
1 'polypeptide(L)'
;MQYIPLIHLSDLPENTHKSVKNGSKTIALFHYGGIISALDHACIHKGGDLGEGFIQMLDDQERYVVCPWHGWQYNLKTGKAPYGYLDRQALYDVIVENGMICVSEKPVADAFRAEHESDPLADLRSLSYQTTASSLNILGISATNMNRDLPRPSTSETALQHALDIAVSKFGAQTKMIKLRELNFRHCEGYYSRHEEACTWPCSISEMDADDGMNEIYRSMVLWADAVILATPIRWGNASSLYYKMAERLNTVQNQITTHDKVLIKNKVVSFIITGGQDNVQGVAGQLNSFFTDLGFTFPPFNFLGWSRGWIAEDMENNYTRFFKNRYVRRSVIDLVTNTVKLVQQIKHMDASQLQAPKPKISEAGSLSE
;
A
#
# COMPACT_ATOMS: atom_id res chain seq x y z
N MET A 1 -37.69 -7.51 25.26
CA MET A 1 -36.34 -7.70 24.70
C MET A 1 -35.51 -8.34 25.80
N GLN A 2 -34.75 -9.40 25.52
CA GLN A 2 -33.87 -10.01 26.53
C GLN A 2 -32.57 -9.21 26.62
N TYR A 3 -32.15 -8.92 27.85
CA TYR A 3 -30.93 -8.18 28.15
C TYR A 3 -29.88 -9.08 28.78
N ILE A 4 -28.62 -8.84 28.44
CA ILE A 4 -27.48 -9.60 28.93
C ILE A 4 -26.60 -8.68 29.77
N PRO A 5 -26.35 -9.02 31.05
CA PRO A 5 -25.45 -8.23 31.89
C PRO A 5 -24.00 -8.37 31.38
N LEU A 6 -23.27 -7.25 31.34
CA LEU A 6 -21.88 -7.20 30.88
C LEU A 6 -20.91 -6.88 32.02
N ILE A 7 -21.02 -5.68 32.62
CA ILE A 7 -20.11 -5.18 33.66
C ILE A 7 -20.86 -4.30 34.65
N HIS A 8 -20.25 -4.01 35.80
CA HIS A 8 -20.79 -3.04 36.74
C HIS A 8 -20.58 -1.61 36.21
N LEU A 9 -21.49 -0.69 36.52
CA LEU A 9 -21.42 0.71 36.07
C LEU A 9 -20.12 1.41 36.52
N SER A 10 -19.59 1.04 37.69
CA SER A 10 -18.31 1.57 38.17
C SER A 10 -17.11 1.22 37.29
N ASP A 11 -17.23 0.15 36.49
CA ASP A 11 -16.16 -0.33 35.61
C ASP A 11 -16.17 0.36 34.24
N LEU A 12 -17.11 1.30 34.04
CA LEU A 12 -17.21 2.19 32.90
C LEU A 12 -17.52 3.63 33.35
N PRO A 13 -16.56 4.35 33.96
CA PRO A 13 -16.74 5.74 34.37
C PRO A 13 -17.10 6.67 33.20
N GLU A 14 -17.67 7.83 33.52
CA GLU A 14 -17.93 8.89 32.53
C GLU A 14 -16.64 9.28 31.80
N ASN A 15 -16.77 9.55 30.49
CA ASN A 15 -15.68 9.78 29.54
C ASN A 15 -14.76 8.58 29.28
N THR A 16 -15.25 7.36 29.46
CA THR A 16 -14.49 6.14 29.15
C THR A 16 -15.24 5.21 28.21
N HIS A 17 -14.51 4.29 27.60
CA HIS A 17 -15.05 3.22 26.76
C HIS A 17 -14.19 1.97 26.92
N LYS A 18 -14.76 0.81 26.60
CA LYS A 18 -14.06 -0.48 26.62
C LYS A 18 -14.82 -1.53 25.83
N SER A 19 -14.10 -2.51 25.31
CA SER A 19 -14.68 -3.74 24.78
C SER A 19 -14.87 -4.78 25.87
N VAL A 20 -16.07 -5.36 25.94
CA VAL A 20 -16.44 -6.40 26.92
C VAL A 20 -16.83 -7.66 26.19
N LYS A 21 -16.15 -8.76 26.52
CA LYS A 21 -16.45 -10.10 26.00
C LYS A 21 -17.51 -10.79 26.87
N ASN A 22 -18.51 -11.37 26.23
CA ASN A 22 -19.53 -12.20 26.85
C ASN A 22 -19.85 -13.41 25.96
N GLY A 23 -19.29 -14.56 26.31
CA GLY A 23 -19.33 -15.75 25.46
C GLY A 23 -18.58 -15.52 24.14
N SER A 24 -19.28 -15.70 23.02
CA SER A 24 -18.76 -15.45 21.67
C SER A 24 -18.94 -14.03 21.16
N LYS A 25 -19.69 -13.18 21.87
CA LYS A 25 -19.93 -11.78 21.50
C LYS A 25 -18.98 -10.87 22.26
N THR A 26 -18.46 -9.85 21.58
CA THR A 26 -17.72 -8.75 22.21
C THR A 26 -18.41 -7.44 21.83
N ILE A 27 -18.69 -6.61 22.83
CA ILE A 27 -19.46 -5.37 22.68
C ILE A 27 -18.58 -4.20 23.14
N ALA A 28 -18.49 -3.15 22.33
CA ALA A 28 -17.84 -1.90 22.72
C ALA A 28 -18.86 -1.01 23.44
N LEU A 29 -18.58 -0.72 24.72
CA LEU A 29 -19.37 0.17 25.56
C LEU A 29 -18.72 1.54 25.63
N PHE A 30 -19.53 2.59 25.58
CA PHE A 30 -19.10 3.98 25.63
C PHE A 30 -19.94 4.75 26.65
N HIS A 31 -19.31 5.51 27.54
CA HIS A 31 -20.00 6.36 28.53
C HIS A 31 -19.56 7.81 28.35
N TYR A 32 -20.36 8.61 27.64
CA TYR A 32 -20.03 9.98 27.30
C TYR A 32 -21.24 10.90 27.31
N GLY A 33 -21.10 12.06 27.96
CA GLY A 33 -22.18 13.01 28.17
C GLY A 33 -23.31 12.45 29.02
N GLY A 34 -23.00 11.60 30.00
CA GLY A 34 -24.00 10.93 30.85
C GLY A 34 -24.87 9.90 30.12
N ILE A 35 -24.49 9.51 28.90
CA ILE A 35 -25.18 8.49 28.10
C ILE A 35 -24.25 7.30 27.95
N ILE A 36 -24.78 6.11 28.20
CA ILE A 36 -24.11 4.84 27.90
C ILE A 36 -24.66 4.32 26.58
N SER A 37 -23.78 4.00 25.64
CA SER A 37 -24.14 3.36 24.39
C SER A 37 -23.29 2.13 24.12
N ALA A 38 -23.80 1.25 23.25
CA ALA A 38 -23.19 -0.03 22.94
C ALA A 38 -23.20 -0.28 21.43
N LEU A 39 -22.04 -0.54 20.86
CA LEU A 39 -21.86 -0.96 19.48
C LEU A 39 -21.22 -2.35 19.45
N ASP A 40 -21.33 -3.08 18.34
CA ASP A 40 -20.43 -4.21 18.13
C ASP A 40 -18.98 -3.72 18.17
N HIS A 41 -18.10 -4.46 18.85
CA HIS A 41 -16.69 -4.09 18.97
C HIS A 41 -15.94 -4.08 17.63
N ALA A 42 -16.28 -4.97 16.69
CA ALA A 42 -15.52 -5.20 15.48
C ALA A 42 -16.03 -4.26 14.38
N CYS A 43 -15.25 -3.24 14.03
CA CYS A 43 -15.58 -2.29 12.98
C CYS A 43 -15.98 -3.00 11.68
N ILE A 44 -17.16 -2.73 11.12
CA ILE A 44 -17.65 -3.38 9.88
C ILE A 44 -16.75 -3.19 8.65
N HIS A 45 -15.78 -2.27 8.71
CA HIS A 45 -14.80 -2.10 7.65
C HIS A 45 -13.86 -3.30 7.55
N LYS A 46 -13.05 -3.57 8.59
CA LYS A 46 -12.04 -4.64 8.62
C LYS A 46 -11.85 -5.31 10.00
N GLY A 47 -12.71 -5.03 10.98
CA GLY A 47 -12.70 -5.71 12.27
C GLY A 47 -11.94 -5.01 13.41
N GLY A 48 -11.39 -3.81 13.18
CA GLY A 48 -10.68 -3.08 14.23
C GLY A 48 -11.56 -2.80 15.46
N ASP A 49 -10.98 -3.01 16.65
CA ASP A 49 -11.67 -2.88 17.93
C ASP A 49 -12.07 -1.42 18.21
N LEU A 50 -13.37 -1.13 18.15
CA LEU A 50 -13.92 0.19 18.43
C LEU A 50 -13.81 0.56 19.92
N GLY A 51 -13.69 -0.41 20.82
CA GLY A 51 -13.41 -0.18 22.23
C GLY A 51 -11.99 0.33 22.52
N GLU A 52 -11.11 0.32 21.53
CA GLU A 52 -9.77 0.92 21.56
C GLU A 52 -9.69 2.19 20.67
N GLY A 53 -10.83 2.65 20.16
CA GLY A 53 -10.94 3.84 19.32
C GLY A 53 -10.73 5.13 20.11
N PHE A 54 -10.86 6.27 19.43
CA PHE A 54 -10.93 7.56 20.13
C PHE A 54 -12.27 8.23 19.84
N ILE A 55 -12.75 9.02 20.79
CA ILE A 55 -14.01 9.74 20.64
C ILE A 55 -13.75 11.13 20.04
N GLN A 56 -14.49 11.44 18.99
CA GLN A 56 -14.44 12.74 18.32
C GLN A 56 -15.84 13.34 18.25
N MET A 57 -15.91 14.67 18.36
CA MET A 57 -17.13 15.42 18.05
C MET A 57 -17.02 15.96 16.62
N LEU A 58 -18.05 15.74 15.79
CA LEU A 58 -18.09 16.23 14.41
C LEU A 58 -18.95 17.50 14.29
N ASP A 59 -19.06 18.05 13.08
CA ASP A 59 -19.74 19.33 12.81
C ASP A 59 -21.23 19.33 13.21
N ASP A 60 -21.86 18.16 13.21
CA ASP A 60 -23.23 17.93 13.68
C ASP A 60 -23.37 17.96 15.22
N GLN A 61 -22.29 18.25 15.94
CA GLN A 61 -22.19 18.30 17.40
C GLN A 61 -22.49 16.94 18.08
N GLU A 62 -22.43 15.85 17.33
CA GLU A 62 -22.58 14.50 17.86
C GLU A 62 -21.24 13.82 18.09
N ARG A 63 -21.24 12.78 18.95
CA ARG A 63 -20.04 12.01 19.27
C ARG A 63 -19.91 10.77 18.40
N TYR A 64 -18.72 10.55 17.89
CA TYR A 64 -18.34 9.43 17.05
C TYR A 64 -17.18 8.68 17.69
N VAL A 65 -17.24 7.35 17.66
CA VAL A 65 -16.03 6.54 17.82
C VAL A 65 -15.30 6.49 16.50
N VAL A 66 -13.99 6.74 16.54
CA VAL A 66 -13.08 6.64 15.40
C VAL A 66 -12.27 5.36 15.56
N CYS A 67 -12.43 4.45 14.60
CA CYS A 67 -11.76 3.14 14.59
C CYS A 67 -10.23 3.33 14.61
N PRO A 68 -9.51 2.63 15.49
CA PRO A 68 -8.07 2.83 15.67
C PRO A 68 -7.21 2.25 14.54
N TRP A 69 -7.82 1.54 13.58
CA TRP A 69 -7.14 1.02 12.40
C TRP A 69 -7.17 2.04 11.27
N HIS A 70 -8.35 2.29 10.71
CA HIS A 70 -8.51 3.04 9.44
C HIS A 70 -9.25 4.36 9.61
N GLY A 71 -9.60 4.74 10.83
CA GLY A 71 -10.32 5.98 11.08
C GLY A 71 -11.81 5.95 10.72
N TRP A 72 -12.40 4.78 10.43
CA TRP A 72 -13.86 4.68 10.22
C TRP A 72 -14.62 5.19 11.43
N GLN A 73 -15.64 5.99 11.20
CA GLN A 73 -16.34 6.72 12.25
C GLN A 73 -17.76 6.21 12.39
N TYR A 74 -18.23 6.03 13.62
CA TYR A 74 -19.62 5.66 13.91
C TYR A 74 -20.17 6.50 15.05
N ASN A 75 -21.36 7.05 14.84
CA ASN A 75 -22.07 7.84 15.82
C ASN A 75 -22.45 6.95 17.02
N LEU A 76 -22.12 7.38 18.23
CA LEU A 76 -22.31 6.58 19.44
C LEU A 76 -23.79 6.28 19.75
N LYS A 77 -24.73 7.12 19.29
CA LYS A 77 -26.16 6.96 19.56
C LYS A 77 -26.90 6.16 18.50
N THR A 78 -26.41 6.19 17.26
CA THR A 78 -27.14 5.65 16.10
C THR A 78 -26.40 4.54 15.36
N GLY A 79 -25.10 4.35 15.65
CA GLY A 79 -24.20 3.47 14.93
C GLY A 79 -23.87 3.94 13.50
N LYS A 80 -24.51 5.01 13.00
CA LYS A 80 -24.36 5.46 11.61
C LYS A 80 -23.01 6.14 11.38
N ALA A 81 -22.48 5.99 10.19
CA ALA A 81 -21.36 6.78 9.72
C ALA A 81 -21.74 8.28 9.62
N PRO A 82 -20.74 9.19 9.51
CA PRO A 82 -20.98 10.62 9.34
C PRO A 82 -21.79 10.94 8.08
N TYR A 83 -22.30 12.17 8.01
CA TYR A 83 -23.01 12.66 6.82
C TYR A 83 -22.21 12.42 5.54
N GLY A 84 -22.89 11.93 4.49
CA GLY A 84 -22.28 11.55 3.21
C GLY A 84 -21.88 10.08 3.10
N TYR A 85 -21.89 9.34 4.22
CA TYR A 85 -21.63 7.89 4.26
C TYR A 85 -22.88 7.13 4.69
N LEU A 86 -23.05 5.92 4.14
CA LEU A 86 -24.23 5.09 4.39
C LEU A 86 -23.95 3.89 5.30
N ASP A 87 -22.69 3.65 5.65
CA ASP A 87 -22.28 2.59 6.58
C ASP A 87 -22.94 2.77 7.96
N ARG A 88 -23.19 1.66 8.65
CA ARG A 88 -23.69 1.63 10.02
C ARG A 88 -23.11 0.45 10.78
N GLN A 89 -22.55 0.71 11.96
CA GLN A 89 -22.18 -0.31 12.92
C GLN A 89 -23.41 -0.82 13.68
N ALA A 90 -23.42 -2.11 14.02
CA ALA A 90 -24.50 -2.67 14.82
C ALA A 90 -24.62 -1.94 16.17
N LEU A 91 -25.84 -1.51 16.50
CA LEU A 91 -26.17 -0.77 17.72
C LEU A 91 -27.02 -1.65 18.63
N TYR A 92 -26.69 -1.67 19.91
CA TYR A 92 -27.40 -2.41 20.94
C TYR A 92 -28.11 -1.45 21.89
N ASP A 93 -29.28 -1.86 22.37
CA ASP A 93 -29.97 -1.12 23.42
C ASP A 93 -29.26 -1.36 24.75
N VAL A 94 -29.20 -0.33 25.60
CA VAL A 94 -28.50 -0.37 26.88
C VAL A 94 -29.44 0.01 28.00
N ILE A 95 -29.47 -0.83 29.05
CA ILE A 95 -30.14 -0.51 30.31
C ILE A 95 -29.17 -0.68 31.47
N VAL A 96 -29.45 0.01 32.57
CA VAL A 96 -28.74 -0.19 33.84
C VAL A 96 -29.72 -0.79 34.85
N GLU A 97 -29.49 -2.02 35.27
CA GLU A 97 -30.31 -2.72 36.24
C GLU A 97 -29.43 -3.20 37.40
N ASN A 98 -29.82 -2.87 38.64
CA ASN A 98 -29.09 -3.26 39.85
C ASN A 98 -27.59 -2.91 39.81
N GLY A 99 -27.23 -1.76 39.22
CA GLY A 99 -25.84 -1.31 39.07
C GLY A 99 -25.06 -1.97 37.93
N MET A 100 -25.68 -2.88 37.17
CA MET A 100 -25.06 -3.55 36.03
C MET A 100 -25.47 -2.90 34.71
N ILE A 101 -24.51 -2.70 33.82
CA ILE A 101 -24.77 -2.34 32.42
C ILE A 101 -25.17 -3.62 31.69
N CYS A 102 -26.37 -3.61 31.12
CA CYS A 102 -26.93 -4.72 30.35
C CYS A 102 -27.23 -4.26 28.92
N VAL A 103 -26.98 -5.13 27.94
CA VAL A 103 -27.24 -4.83 26.53
C VAL A 103 -28.27 -5.79 25.95
N SER A 104 -29.03 -5.35 24.95
CA SER A 104 -29.96 -6.23 24.25
C SER A 104 -29.25 -7.42 23.61
N GLU A 105 -29.87 -8.61 23.63
CA GLU A 105 -29.27 -9.81 23.05
C GLU A 105 -28.99 -9.67 21.54
N LYS A 106 -29.88 -8.96 20.85
CA LYS A 106 -29.79 -8.64 19.42
C LYS A 106 -29.62 -7.12 19.25
N PRO A 107 -28.95 -6.68 18.17
CA PRO A 107 -28.88 -5.26 17.86
C PRO A 107 -30.28 -4.69 17.61
N VAL A 108 -30.50 -3.45 18.03
CA VAL A 108 -31.69 -2.65 17.69
C VAL A 108 -31.54 -2.00 16.31
N ALA A 109 -30.32 -1.87 15.82
CA ALA A 109 -30.03 -1.55 14.44
C ALA A 109 -28.88 -2.43 13.94
N ASP A 110 -29.13 -3.24 12.93
CA ASP A 110 -28.12 -4.14 12.36
C ASP A 110 -26.96 -3.37 11.72
N ALA A 111 -25.80 -3.99 11.72
CA ALA A 111 -24.68 -3.56 10.91
C ALA A 111 -25.10 -3.54 9.43
N PHE A 112 -24.71 -2.49 8.74
CA PHE A 112 -24.95 -2.32 7.31
C PHE A 112 -23.71 -1.72 6.68
N ARG A 113 -23.16 -2.41 5.69
CA ARG A 113 -22.08 -1.89 4.86
C ARG A 113 -22.68 -1.38 3.57
N ALA A 114 -22.41 -0.13 3.24
CA ALA A 114 -22.91 0.48 2.02
C ALA A 114 -22.38 -0.26 0.79
N GLU A 115 -23.27 -0.57 -0.15
CA GLU A 115 -22.88 -1.01 -1.48
C GLU A 115 -22.66 0.21 -2.36
N HIS A 116 -21.55 0.23 -3.09
CA HIS A 116 -21.27 1.26 -4.10
C HIS A 116 -21.66 0.71 -5.48
N GLU A 117 -22.37 1.50 -6.30
CA GLU A 117 -22.83 1.11 -7.64
C GLU A 117 -21.70 0.68 -8.59
N SER A 118 -20.47 1.13 -8.31
CA SER A 118 -19.26 0.68 -8.98
C SER A 118 -18.19 0.33 -7.96
N ASP A 119 -17.46 -0.76 -8.21
CA ASP A 119 -16.24 -1.07 -7.49
C ASP A 119 -15.02 -0.59 -8.31
N PRO A 120 -14.47 0.60 -8.02
CA PRO A 120 -13.36 1.16 -8.76
C PRO A 120 -12.05 0.39 -8.59
N LEU A 121 -11.98 -0.63 -7.72
CA LEU A 121 -10.80 -1.47 -7.50
C LEU A 121 -11.06 -2.96 -7.79
N ALA A 122 -12.16 -3.28 -8.46
CA ALA A 122 -12.56 -4.66 -8.75
C ALA A 122 -11.47 -5.46 -9.46
N ASP A 123 -10.75 -4.82 -10.39
CA ASP A 123 -9.64 -5.42 -11.14
C ASP A 123 -8.45 -5.77 -10.23
N LEU A 124 -8.12 -4.90 -9.26
CA LEU A 124 -7.07 -5.15 -8.27
C LEU A 124 -7.48 -6.26 -7.28
N ARG A 125 -8.74 -6.26 -6.81
CA ARG A 125 -9.26 -7.31 -5.90
C ARG A 125 -9.28 -8.69 -6.56
N SER A 126 -9.80 -8.76 -7.77
CA SER A 126 -9.86 -9.99 -8.58
C SER A 126 -8.50 -10.40 -9.15
N LEU A 127 -7.49 -9.54 -9.04
CA LEU A 127 -6.17 -9.72 -9.67
C LEU A 127 -6.31 -10.03 -11.16
N SER A 128 -7.01 -9.16 -11.88
CA SER A 128 -7.22 -9.27 -13.33
C SER A 128 -5.91 -9.01 -14.10
N TYR A 129 -4.98 -9.97 -14.06
CA TYR A 129 -3.68 -9.88 -14.75
C TYR A 129 -3.88 -9.74 -16.26
N GLN A 130 -3.14 -8.81 -16.85
CA GLN A 130 -3.10 -8.56 -18.29
C GLN A 130 -1.84 -9.16 -18.95
N THR A 131 -0.93 -9.71 -18.14
CA THR A 131 0.23 -10.46 -18.63
C THR A 131 -0.20 -11.81 -19.18
N THR A 132 0.10 -12.06 -20.46
CA THR A 132 -0.10 -13.33 -21.17
C THR A 132 1.25 -13.99 -21.47
N ALA A 133 1.30 -15.26 -21.86
CA ALA A 133 2.55 -15.95 -22.23
C ALA A 133 3.37 -15.26 -23.35
N SER A 134 2.73 -14.44 -24.19
CA SER A 134 3.37 -13.74 -25.33
C SER A 134 3.49 -12.22 -25.17
N SER A 135 2.92 -11.64 -24.12
CA SER A 135 3.02 -10.19 -23.88
C SER A 135 4.47 -9.73 -23.67
N LEU A 136 4.73 -8.45 -23.87
CA LEU A 136 6.00 -7.83 -23.47
C LEU A 136 5.71 -6.38 -23.06
N ASN A 137 5.22 -6.23 -21.85
CA ASN A 137 4.80 -4.96 -21.28
C ASN A 137 5.88 -4.43 -20.35
N ILE A 138 6.49 -3.29 -20.68
CA ILE A 138 7.53 -2.67 -19.85
C ILE A 138 7.01 -1.37 -19.25
N LEU A 139 6.92 -1.34 -17.92
CA LEU A 139 6.58 -0.16 -17.15
C LEU A 139 7.85 0.62 -16.79
N GLY A 140 7.95 1.86 -17.26
CA GLY A 140 8.90 2.83 -16.75
C GLY A 140 8.33 3.63 -15.59
N ILE A 141 9.05 3.71 -14.47
CA ILE A 141 8.68 4.57 -13.33
C ILE A 141 9.75 5.63 -13.14
N SER A 142 9.39 6.89 -13.35
CA SER A 142 10.25 8.04 -13.04
C SER A 142 9.98 8.55 -11.63
N ALA A 143 10.96 8.41 -10.76
CA ALA A 143 10.93 8.89 -9.38
C ALA A 143 11.55 10.29 -9.23
N THR A 144 11.86 11.01 -10.31
CA THR A 144 12.49 12.33 -10.19
C THR A 144 11.52 13.38 -9.64
N ASN A 145 11.99 14.16 -8.65
CA ASN A 145 11.25 15.29 -8.04
C ASN A 145 11.47 16.60 -8.81
N MET A 146 11.86 16.54 -10.09
CA MET A 146 11.98 17.77 -10.87
C MET A 146 10.65 18.51 -10.90
N ASN A 147 10.72 19.84 -10.85
CA ASN A 147 9.54 20.69 -10.85
C ASN A 147 8.74 20.45 -12.15
N ARG A 148 7.44 20.22 -12.00
CA ARG A 148 6.51 19.99 -13.11
C ARG A 148 6.36 21.23 -14.00
N ASP A 149 6.30 22.40 -13.38
CA ASP A 149 5.94 23.66 -14.02
C ASP A 149 7.18 24.41 -14.55
N LEU A 150 8.38 23.92 -14.25
CA LEU A 150 9.64 24.45 -14.77
C LEU A 150 10.38 23.38 -15.58
N PRO A 151 10.36 23.46 -16.92
CA PRO A 151 10.97 22.44 -17.77
C PRO A 151 12.49 22.44 -17.56
N ARG A 152 12.97 21.42 -16.84
CA ARG A 152 14.39 21.11 -16.70
C ARG A 152 14.59 19.63 -16.96
N PRO A 153 15.59 19.26 -17.78
CA PRO A 153 15.75 17.88 -18.15
C PRO A 153 16.37 17.08 -17.00
N SER A 154 15.84 15.87 -16.75
CA SER A 154 16.32 14.96 -15.70
C SER A 154 17.10 13.82 -16.33
N THR A 155 18.35 13.60 -15.90
CA THR A 155 19.19 12.51 -16.42
C THR A 155 18.52 11.15 -16.28
N SER A 156 17.95 10.85 -15.11
CA SER A 156 17.24 9.59 -14.85
C SER A 156 16.01 9.42 -15.73
N GLU A 157 15.22 10.48 -15.93
CA GLU A 157 13.97 10.42 -16.69
C GLU A 157 14.22 10.29 -18.19
N THR A 158 15.12 11.09 -18.74
CA THR A 158 15.48 11.01 -20.16
C THR A 158 16.15 9.67 -20.47
N ALA A 159 16.98 9.14 -19.58
CA ALA A 159 17.53 7.79 -19.72
C ALA A 159 16.46 6.70 -19.69
N LEU A 160 15.43 6.86 -18.84
CA LEU A 160 14.29 5.97 -18.80
C LEU A 160 13.48 6.02 -20.10
N GLN A 161 13.19 7.21 -20.62
CA GLN A 161 12.51 7.35 -21.91
C GLN A 161 13.29 6.64 -23.02
N HIS A 162 14.61 6.86 -23.10
CA HIS A 162 15.45 6.16 -24.07
C HIS A 162 15.41 4.63 -23.89
N ALA A 163 15.37 4.14 -22.65
CA ALA A 163 15.25 2.71 -22.37
C ALA A 163 13.92 2.14 -22.90
N LEU A 164 12.81 2.85 -22.69
CA LEU A 164 11.50 2.47 -23.21
C LEU A 164 11.46 2.53 -24.74
N ASP A 165 12.06 3.55 -25.37
CA ASP A 165 12.14 3.67 -26.83
C ASP A 165 12.95 2.52 -27.45
N ILE A 166 14.03 2.09 -26.79
CA ILE A 166 14.80 0.90 -27.19
C ILE A 166 13.95 -0.36 -27.04
N ALA A 167 13.16 -0.48 -25.96
CA ALA A 167 12.28 -1.62 -25.76
C ALA A 167 11.25 -1.76 -26.89
N VAL A 168 10.64 -0.64 -27.30
CA VAL A 168 9.72 -0.60 -28.44
C VAL A 168 10.45 -0.95 -29.74
N SER A 169 11.50 -0.21 -30.09
CA SER A 169 12.13 -0.30 -31.41
C SER A 169 12.88 -1.62 -31.65
N LYS A 170 13.52 -2.18 -30.62
CA LYS A 170 14.35 -3.38 -30.75
C LYS A 170 13.59 -4.67 -30.42
N PHE A 171 12.61 -4.61 -29.53
CA PHE A 171 11.94 -5.81 -29.01
C PHE A 171 10.43 -5.83 -29.25
N GLY A 172 9.84 -4.76 -29.82
CA GLY A 172 8.40 -4.68 -30.03
C GLY A 172 7.59 -4.63 -28.72
N ALA A 173 8.21 -4.19 -27.62
CA ALA A 173 7.54 -4.11 -26.34
C ALA A 173 6.43 -3.05 -26.33
N GLN A 174 5.35 -3.30 -25.60
CA GLN A 174 4.43 -2.25 -25.19
C GLN A 174 5.02 -1.52 -23.98
N THR A 175 4.97 -0.19 -23.96
CA THR A 175 5.56 0.60 -22.89
C THR A 175 4.57 1.59 -22.30
N LYS A 176 4.70 1.81 -20.98
CA LYS A 176 4.02 2.89 -20.24
C LYS A 176 5.05 3.61 -19.41
N MET A 177 4.88 4.92 -19.25
CA MET A 177 5.69 5.72 -18.34
C MET A 177 4.81 6.35 -17.27
N ILE A 178 5.08 6.01 -16.02
CA ILE A 178 4.51 6.67 -14.85
C ILE A 178 5.55 7.64 -14.29
N LYS A 179 5.17 8.89 -14.13
CA LYS A 179 5.96 9.88 -13.41
C LYS A 179 5.35 10.09 -12.05
N LEU A 180 6.04 9.68 -10.98
CA LEU A 180 5.48 9.74 -9.63
C LEU A 180 5.08 11.17 -9.22
N ARG A 181 5.80 12.18 -9.70
CA ARG A 181 5.46 13.59 -9.41
C ARG A 181 4.14 14.07 -10.02
N GLU A 182 3.59 13.34 -11.00
CA GLU A 182 2.33 13.68 -11.66
C GLU A 182 1.14 12.98 -10.98
N LEU A 183 1.41 12.02 -10.09
CA LEU A 183 0.38 11.30 -9.34
C LEU A 183 0.09 12.01 -8.02
N ASN A 184 -1.19 12.18 -7.70
CA ASN A 184 -1.62 12.53 -6.35
C ASN A 184 -1.85 11.25 -5.55
N PHE A 185 -0.95 10.92 -4.63
CA PHE A 185 -1.11 9.73 -3.78
C PHE A 185 -0.67 10.02 -2.35
N ARG A 186 -1.27 9.34 -1.38
CA ARG A 186 -0.93 9.48 0.05
C ARG A 186 0.30 8.66 0.43
N HIS A 187 1.04 9.11 1.44
CA HIS A 187 2.08 8.30 2.07
C HIS A 187 1.46 7.12 2.84
N CYS A 188 2.25 6.11 3.19
CA CYS A 188 1.75 5.01 4.02
C CYS A 188 1.54 5.48 5.46
N GLU A 189 0.41 5.11 6.07
CA GLU A 189 0.06 5.52 7.44
C GLU A 189 0.39 4.44 8.49
N GLY A 190 1.12 3.40 8.08
CA GLY A 190 1.61 2.38 9.02
C GLY A 190 0.54 1.44 9.57
N TYR A 191 -0.55 1.18 8.81
CA TYR A 191 -1.64 0.31 9.29
C TYR A 191 -1.17 -1.09 9.71
N TYR A 192 -0.15 -1.66 9.05
CA TYR A 192 0.44 -2.93 9.46
C TYR A 192 1.01 -2.88 10.88
N SER A 193 1.58 -1.75 11.29
CA SER A 193 2.09 -1.54 12.66
C SER A 193 0.98 -1.37 13.70
N ARG A 194 -0.27 -1.17 13.27
CA ARG A 194 -1.45 -1.19 14.15
C ARG A 194 -1.99 -2.61 14.31
N HIS A 195 -2.11 -3.34 13.21
CA HIS A 195 -2.53 -4.75 13.18
C HIS A 195 -2.20 -5.36 11.81
N GLU A 196 -1.83 -6.64 11.75
CA GLU A 196 -1.46 -7.31 10.50
C GLU A 196 -2.62 -7.35 9.47
N GLU A 197 -3.86 -7.44 9.95
CA GLU A 197 -5.07 -7.42 9.13
C GLU A 197 -5.48 -6.00 8.68
N ALA A 198 -4.91 -4.97 9.31
CA ALA A 198 -5.20 -3.58 8.93
C ALA A 198 -4.45 -3.16 7.65
N CYS A 199 -3.43 -3.90 7.20
CA CYS A 199 -2.80 -3.65 5.90
C CYS A 199 -3.35 -4.62 4.86
N THR A 200 -4.37 -4.18 4.12
CA THR A 200 -5.11 -5.02 3.16
C THR A 200 -4.56 -4.88 1.73
N TRP A 201 -4.87 -5.88 0.89
CA TRP A 201 -4.82 -5.76 -0.58
C TRP A 201 -6.23 -5.73 -1.17
N PRO A 202 -6.56 -4.80 -2.09
CA PRO A 202 -5.81 -3.58 -2.42
C PRO A 202 -5.56 -2.72 -1.18
N CYS A 203 -4.58 -1.82 -1.24
CA CYS A 203 -4.18 -0.99 -0.10
C CYS A 203 -5.40 -0.34 0.59
N SER A 204 -5.48 -0.36 1.91
CA SER A 204 -6.62 0.23 2.64
C SER A 204 -6.82 1.71 2.33
N ILE A 205 -5.74 2.46 2.09
CA ILE A 205 -5.85 3.87 1.66
C ILE A 205 -6.48 3.98 0.26
N SER A 206 -6.15 3.06 -0.64
CA SER A 206 -6.82 2.97 -1.95
C SER A 206 -8.29 2.59 -1.80
N GLU A 207 -8.62 1.70 -0.86
CA GLU A 207 -10.03 1.37 -0.56
C GLU A 207 -10.81 2.59 -0.05
N MET A 208 -10.16 3.53 0.65
CA MET A 208 -10.73 4.80 1.11
C MET A 208 -10.85 5.85 0.02
N ASP A 209 -9.94 5.84 -0.95
CA ASP A 209 -9.81 6.87 -1.98
C ASP A 209 -9.61 6.20 -3.35
N ALA A 210 -10.72 6.12 -4.10
CA ALA A 210 -10.75 5.55 -5.44
C ALA A 210 -9.83 6.30 -6.43
N ASP A 211 -9.56 7.58 -6.18
CA ASP A 211 -8.73 8.45 -7.02
C ASP A 211 -7.26 8.47 -6.56
N ASP A 212 -6.89 7.69 -5.53
CA ASP A 212 -5.50 7.60 -5.05
C ASP A 212 -4.56 7.13 -6.17
N GLY A 213 -3.55 7.93 -6.47
CA GLY A 213 -2.64 7.70 -7.59
C GLY A 213 -1.83 6.41 -7.51
N MET A 214 -1.73 5.78 -6.33
CA MET A 214 -1.16 4.43 -6.21
C MET A 214 -1.95 3.38 -6.99
N ASN A 215 -3.24 3.60 -7.24
CA ASN A 215 -4.09 2.68 -7.99
C ASN A 215 -3.52 2.41 -9.40
N GLU A 216 -3.02 3.45 -10.07
CA GLU A 216 -2.36 3.32 -11.36
C GLU A 216 -1.04 2.55 -11.25
N ILE A 217 -0.28 2.75 -10.18
CA ILE A 217 0.97 2.00 -9.93
C ILE A 217 0.67 0.52 -9.69
N TYR A 218 -0.32 0.19 -8.86
CA TYR A 218 -0.72 -1.20 -8.62
C TYR A 218 -1.19 -1.88 -9.91
N ARG A 219 -2.04 -1.23 -10.70
CA ARG A 219 -2.50 -1.75 -12.00
C ARG A 219 -1.35 -1.98 -12.95
N SER A 220 -0.52 -0.95 -13.13
CA SER A 220 0.58 -1.01 -14.09
C SER A 220 1.68 -1.99 -13.66
N MET A 221 2.03 -2.06 -12.37
CA MET A 221 3.11 -2.90 -11.85
C MET A 221 2.67 -4.36 -11.62
N VAL A 222 1.52 -4.58 -11.00
CA VAL A 222 1.05 -5.92 -10.61
C VAL A 222 0.31 -6.58 -11.77
N LEU A 223 -0.67 -5.89 -12.37
CA LEU A 223 -1.56 -6.51 -13.36
C LEU A 223 -0.99 -6.46 -14.78
N TRP A 224 -0.39 -5.34 -15.19
CA TRP A 224 -0.04 -5.10 -16.60
C TRP A 224 1.39 -5.44 -16.99
N ALA A 225 2.40 -5.03 -16.19
CA ALA A 225 3.80 -5.12 -16.60
C ALA A 225 4.37 -6.54 -16.51
N ASP A 226 5.23 -6.89 -17.47
CA ASP A 226 6.14 -8.02 -17.40
C ASP A 226 7.50 -7.62 -16.82
N ALA A 227 7.90 -6.37 -17.08
CA ALA A 227 9.12 -5.79 -16.57
C ALA A 227 8.88 -4.37 -16.07
N VAL A 228 9.63 -3.98 -15.04
CA VAL A 228 9.66 -2.62 -14.51
C VAL A 228 11.08 -2.06 -14.68
N ILE A 229 11.18 -0.85 -15.23
CA ILE A 229 12.43 -0.05 -15.21
C ILE A 229 12.18 1.17 -14.34
N LEU A 230 12.73 1.18 -13.13
CA LEU A 230 12.61 2.29 -12.19
C LEU A 230 13.83 3.23 -12.32
N ALA A 231 13.57 4.50 -12.56
CA ALA A 231 14.60 5.52 -12.66
C ALA A 231 14.50 6.52 -11.51
N THR A 232 15.59 6.68 -10.77
CA THR A 232 15.62 7.51 -9.56
C THR A 232 16.87 8.38 -9.51
N PRO A 233 16.75 9.67 -9.13
CA PRO A 233 17.91 10.45 -8.78
C PRO A 233 18.44 10.04 -7.39
N ILE A 234 19.73 10.24 -7.16
CA ILE A 234 20.31 10.15 -5.82
C ILE A 234 20.13 11.50 -5.11
N ARG A 235 19.58 11.48 -3.89
CA ARG A 235 19.42 12.63 -3.00
C ARG A 235 19.94 12.25 -1.61
N TRP A 236 20.98 12.94 -1.14
CA TRP A 236 21.60 12.65 0.16
C TRP A 236 21.95 11.16 0.33
N GLY A 237 22.56 10.57 -0.71
CA GLY A 237 22.90 9.15 -0.74
C GLY A 237 21.72 8.19 -0.91
N ASN A 238 20.48 8.65 -0.95
CA ASN A 238 19.32 7.78 -1.03
C ASN A 238 18.59 7.93 -2.37
N ALA A 239 17.66 7.02 -2.65
CA ALA A 239 16.71 7.23 -3.74
C ALA A 239 15.85 8.48 -3.47
N SER A 240 15.14 8.94 -4.50
CA SER A 240 14.17 10.03 -4.35
C SER A 240 13.13 9.79 -3.25
N SER A 241 12.65 10.85 -2.60
CA SER A 241 11.54 10.77 -1.65
C SER A 241 10.23 10.27 -2.28
N LEU A 242 10.00 10.52 -3.57
CA LEU A 242 8.83 9.96 -4.28
C LEU A 242 8.94 8.45 -4.43
N TYR A 243 10.15 7.91 -4.58
CA TYR A 243 10.36 6.47 -4.56
C TYR A 243 9.96 5.89 -3.20
N TYR A 244 10.44 6.46 -2.08
CA TYR A 244 10.08 5.94 -0.75
C TYR A 244 8.58 6.04 -0.48
N LYS A 245 7.95 7.16 -0.83
CA LYS A 245 6.50 7.32 -0.71
C LYS A 245 5.71 6.24 -1.47
N MET A 246 6.18 5.83 -2.65
CA MET A 246 5.59 4.71 -3.41
C MET A 246 5.94 3.36 -2.75
N ALA A 247 7.20 3.14 -2.40
CA ALA A 247 7.70 1.88 -1.85
C ALA A 247 7.02 1.51 -0.53
N GLU A 248 6.83 2.47 0.37
CA GLU A 248 6.08 2.29 1.62
C GLU A 248 4.64 1.83 1.38
N ARG A 249 4.00 2.35 0.31
CA ARG A 249 2.65 1.93 -0.11
C ARG A 249 2.62 0.58 -0.80
N LEU A 250 3.76 0.05 -1.27
CA LEU A 250 3.87 -1.32 -1.80
C LEU A 250 4.02 -2.37 -0.68
N ASN A 251 4.11 -1.98 0.59
CA ASN A 251 4.12 -2.92 1.71
C ASN A 251 2.88 -3.82 1.74
N THR A 252 1.74 -3.36 1.23
CA THR A 252 0.54 -4.21 1.02
C THR A 252 0.83 -5.42 0.13
N VAL A 253 1.66 -5.26 -0.92
CA VAL A 253 2.03 -6.33 -1.84
C VAL A 253 2.92 -7.34 -1.13
N GLN A 254 3.93 -6.86 -0.40
CA GLN A 254 4.81 -7.69 0.44
C GLN A 254 3.99 -8.46 1.49
N ASN A 255 3.07 -7.79 2.16
CA ASN A 255 2.22 -8.38 3.18
C ASN A 255 1.35 -9.51 2.64
N GLN A 256 0.94 -9.52 1.37
CA GLN A 256 0.21 -10.68 0.83
C GLN A 256 1.04 -11.97 0.91
N ILE A 257 2.37 -11.87 0.75
CA ILE A 257 3.29 -12.99 0.93
C ILE A 257 3.35 -13.36 2.41
N THR A 258 3.53 -12.37 3.29
CA THR A 258 3.75 -12.58 4.73
C THR A 258 2.49 -12.91 5.52
N THR A 259 1.29 -12.52 5.12
CA THR A 259 0.06 -12.73 5.92
C THR A 259 -0.97 -13.61 5.23
N HIS A 260 -0.88 -13.77 3.90
CA HIS A 260 -1.88 -14.51 3.11
C HIS A 260 -1.28 -15.64 2.26
N ASP A 261 0.02 -15.93 2.38
CA ASP A 261 0.75 -16.94 1.57
C ASP A 261 0.50 -16.76 0.06
N LYS A 262 0.50 -15.49 -0.39
CA LYS A 262 0.07 -15.11 -1.73
C LYS A 262 1.06 -14.17 -2.40
N VAL A 263 1.77 -14.69 -3.41
CA VAL A 263 2.67 -13.90 -4.25
C VAL A 263 1.89 -13.19 -5.35
N LEU A 264 1.91 -11.85 -5.35
CA LEU A 264 1.25 -11.04 -6.38
C LEU A 264 2.15 -10.76 -7.60
N ILE A 265 3.46 -10.63 -7.37
CA ILE A 265 4.43 -10.41 -8.45
C ILE A 265 4.87 -11.77 -9.00
N LYS A 266 4.37 -12.12 -10.17
CA LYS A 266 4.59 -13.45 -10.78
C LYS A 266 5.38 -13.35 -12.08
N ASN A 267 6.56 -13.96 -12.11
CA ASN A 267 7.44 -14.01 -13.27
C ASN A 267 7.77 -12.62 -13.86
N LYS A 268 7.92 -11.61 -12.99
CA LYS A 268 8.22 -10.24 -13.41
C LYS A 268 9.67 -9.88 -13.14
N VAL A 269 10.22 -9.03 -14.00
CA VAL A 269 11.60 -8.58 -13.92
C VAL A 269 11.67 -7.11 -13.51
N VAL A 270 12.69 -6.71 -12.76
CA VAL A 270 12.95 -5.28 -12.49
C VAL A 270 14.40 -4.89 -12.79
N SER A 271 14.58 -3.66 -13.24
CA SER A 271 15.90 -3.05 -13.49
C SER A 271 15.89 -1.56 -13.15
N PHE A 272 17.06 -0.99 -12.91
CA PHE A 272 17.19 0.34 -12.30
C PHE A 272 18.06 1.30 -13.12
N ILE A 273 17.67 2.57 -13.13
CA ILE A 273 18.48 3.69 -13.62
C ILE A 273 18.72 4.64 -12.46
N ILE A 274 19.96 4.69 -11.99
CA ILE A 274 20.34 5.43 -10.77
C ILE A 274 21.32 6.52 -11.18
N THR A 275 20.91 7.77 -11.03
CA THR A 275 21.75 8.92 -11.43
C THR A 275 21.95 9.90 -10.28
N GLY A 276 23.18 10.25 -9.96
CA GLY A 276 23.54 11.23 -8.94
C GLY A 276 24.60 12.20 -9.42
N GLY A 277 24.81 13.27 -8.65
CA GLY A 277 25.92 14.20 -8.88
C GLY A 277 27.25 13.63 -8.39
N GLN A 278 27.32 13.23 -7.12
CA GLN A 278 28.59 12.94 -6.44
C GLN A 278 28.85 11.46 -6.18
N ASP A 279 27.98 10.75 -5.45
CA ASP A 279 28.23 9.35 -5.10
C ASP A 279 26.95 8.55 -4.72
N ASN A 280 27.14 7.30 -4.28
CA ASN A 280 26.22 6.35 -3.66
C ASN A 280 25.32 5.52 -4.57
N VAL A 281 25.71 5.33 -5.84
CA VAL A 281 24.99 4.47 -6.79
C VAL A 281 24.78 3.06 -6.23
N GLN A 282 25.83 2.43 -5.71
CA GLN A 282 25.78 1.05 -5.21
C GLN A 282 24.95 0.92 -3.94
N GLY A 283 25.03 1.89 -3.02
CA GLY A 283 24.20 1.91 -1.82
C GLY A 283 22.71 1.98 -2.16
N VAL A 284 22.33 2.85 -3.11
CA VAL A 284 20.95 2.93 -3.61
C VAL A 284 20.56 1.63 -4.32
N ALA A 285 21.41 1.08 -5.19
CA ALA A 285 21.14 -0.17 -5.89
C ALA A 285 20.88 -1.33 -4.91
N GLY A 286 21.67 -1.43 -3.83
CA GLY A 286 21.49 -2.42 -2.78
C GLY A 286 20.11 -2.33 -2.13
N GLN A 287 19.69 -1.14 -1.71
CA GLN A 287 18.36 -0.93 -1.12
C GLN A 287 17.23 -1.26 -2.08
N LEU A 288 17.33 -0.85 -3.36
CA LEU A 288 16.33 -1.16 -4.37
C LEU A 288 16.24 -2.68 -4.62
N ASN A 289 17.38 -3.35 -4.76
CA ASN A 289 17.42 -4.80 -4.95
C ASN A 289 16.78 -5.54 -3.77
N SER A 290 17.15 -5.20 -2.53
CA SER A 290 16.54 -5.82 -1.34
C SER A 290 15.03 -5.62 -1.30
N PHE A 291 14.55 -4.41 -1.57
CA PHE A 291 13.12 -4.14 -1.52
C PHE A 291 12.33 -4.88 -2.60
N PHE A 292 12.77 -4.81 -3.88
CA PHE A 292 12.00 -5.40 -4.97
C PHE A 292 12.04 -6.94 -4.98
N THR A 293 13.10 -7.56 -4.44
CA THR A 293 13.13 -9.03 -4.30
C THR A 293 12.12 -9.51 -3.27
N ASP A 294 11.92 -8.76 -2.20
CA ASP A 294 10.92 -9.08 -1.16
C ASP A 294 9.49 -8.92 -1.67
N LEU A 295 9.27 -8.17 -2.76
CA LEU A 295 7.98 -8.12 -3.46
C LEU A 295 7.77 -9.33 -4.41
N GLY A 296 8.82 -10.06 -4.78
CA GLY A 296 8.78 -11.19 -5.70
C GLY A 296 9.34 -10.93 -7.12
N PHE A 297 10.05 -9.82 -7.36
CA PHE A 297 10.69 -9.57 -8.66
C PHE A 297 11.99 -10.37 -8.81
N THR A 298 12.30 -10.75 -10.06
CA THR A 298 13.60 -11.33 -10.44
C THR A 298 14.50 -10.28 -11.08
N PHE A 299 15.81 -10.37 -10.85
CA PHE A 299 16.80 -9.46 -11.45
C PHE A 299 17.58 -10.10 -12.58
N PRO A 300 17.78 -9.40 -13.71
CA PRO A 300 18.71 -9.84 -14.72
C PRO A 300 20.16 -9.61 -14.25
N PRO A 301 21.16 -10.26 -14.86
CA PRO A 301 22.55 -9.87 -14.64
C PRO A 301 22.75 -8.41 -15.05
N PHE A 302 23.50 -7.67 -14.23
CA PHE A 302 23.75 -6.22 -14.42
C PHE A 302 22.44 -5.40 -14.48
N ASN A 303 21.55 -5.61 -13.51
CA ASN A 303 20.20 -5.03 -13.47
C ASN A 303 20.13 -3.53 -13.19
N PHE A 304 21.25 -2.80 -13.12
CA PHE A 304 21.21 -1.35 -12.96
C PHE A 304 22.25 -0.62 -13.79
N LEU A 305 21.85 0.55 -14.31
CA LEU A 305 22.75 1.58 -14.79
C LEU A 305 23.00 2.59 -13.68
N GLY A 306 24.27 2.88 -13.44
CA GLY A 306 24.72 3.89 -12.49
C GLY A 306 25.41 5.07 -13.16
N TRP A 307 25.09 6.29 -12.73
CA TRP A 307 25.85 7.48 -13.10
C TRP A 307 26.13 8.35 -11.90
N SER A 308 27.40 8.72 -11.73
CA SER A 308 27.85 9.72 -10.80
C SER A 308 29.09 10.41 -11.35
N ARG A 309 29.34 11.67 -10.95
CA ARG A 309 30.50 12.46 -11.38
C ARG A 309 31.62 12.51 -10.35
N GLY A 310 31.42 11.95 -9.16
CA GLY A 310 32.40 11.95 -8.08
C GLY A 310 32.29 13.17 -7.16
N TRP A 311 32.87 13.06 -5.97
CA TRP A 311 32.80 14.07 -4.90
C TRP A 311 33.19 15.49 -5.35
N ILE A 312 34.24 15.60 -6.17
CA ILE A 312 34.83 16.87 -6.61
C ILE A 312 34.15 17.51 -7.82
N ALA A 313 33.07 16.91 -8.34
CA ALA A 313 32.36 17.47 -9.48
C ALA A 313 31.49 18.63 -9.05
N GLU A 314 31.94 19.86 -9.30
CA GLU A 314 31.20 21.09 -8.96
C GLU A 314 30.59 21.78 -10.20
N ASP A 315 30.90 21.32 -11.43
CA ASP A 315 30.39 21.87 -12.69
C ASP A 315 29.06 21.21 -13.13
N MET A 316 28.10 21.13 -12.21
CA MET A 316 26.86 20.36 -12.35
C MET A 316 25.94 20.81 -13.51
N GLU A 317 26.07 22.05 -13.98
CA GLU A 317 25.40 22.57 -15.18
C GLU A 317 25.72 21.74 -16.44
N ASN A 318 26.88 21.07 -16.47
CA ASN A 318 27.29 20.21 -17.58
C ASN A 318 26.85 18.74 -17.41
N ASN A 319 26.25 18.37 -16.27
CA ASN A 319 25.95 16.96 -15.94
C ASN A 319 25.07 16.31 -17.00
N TYR A 320 23.99 16.98 -17.39
CA TYR A 320 23.05 16.46 -18.37
C TYR A 320 23.71 16.19 -19.73
N THR A 321 24.44 17.18 -20.26
CA THR A 321 25.13 17.05 -21.55
C THR A 321 26.20 15.96 -21.51
N ARG A 322 26.97 15.87 -20.41
CA ARG A 322 28.01 14.84 -20.24
C ARG A 322 27.41 13.44 -20.17
N PHE A 323 26.31 13.26 -19.44
CA PHE A 323 25.59 11.99 -19.36
C PHE A 323 25.23 11.46 -20.74
N PHE A 324 24.56 12.27 -21.58
CA PHE A 324 24.07 11.82 -22.89
C PHE A 324 25.14 11.77 -23.99
N LYS A 325 26.27 12.46 -23.83
CA LYS A 325 27.45 12.30 -24.70
C LYS A 325 28.28 11.06 -24.35
N ASN A 326 28.13 10.52 -23.14
CA ASN A 326 28.96 9.42 -22.67
C ASN A 326 28.61 8.09 -23.37
N ARG A 327 29.60 7.48 -24.04
CA ARG A 327 29.45 6.20 -24.75
C ARG A 327 29.11 5.03 -23.80
N TYR A 328 29.67 5.03 -22.59
CA TYR A 328 29.37 4.02 -21.57
C TYR A 328 27.89 4.09 -21.20
N VAL A 329 27.35 5.28 -20.92
CA VAL A 329 25.93 5.47 -20.60
C VAL A 329 25.03 4.93 -21.71
N ARG A 330 25.28 5.32 -22.97
CA ARG A 330 24.48 4.84 -24.12
C ARG A 330 24.49 3.31 -24.24
N ARG A 331 25.66 2.70 -24.14
CA ARG A 331 25.81 1.23 -24.17
C ARG A 331 25.06 0.59 -22.99
N SER A 332 25.27 1.10 -21.78
CA SER A 332 24.67 0.55 -20.56
C SER A 332 23.15 0.64 -20.56
N VAL A 333 22.53 1.67 -21.16
CA VAL A 333 21.05 1.69 -21.35
C VAL A 333 20.59 0.55 -22.26
N ILE A 334 21.29 0.33 -23.38
CA ILE A 334 20.97 -0.76 -24.32
C ILE A 334 21.13 -2.13 -23.65
N ASP A 335 22.22 -2.33 -22.91
CA ASP A 335 22.52 -3.57 -22.20
C ASP A 335 21.48 -3.83 -21.10
N LEU A 336 21.11 -2.80 -20.32
CA LEU A 336 20.07 -2.87 -19.29
C LEU A 336 18.76 -3.41 -19.88
N VAL A 337 18.23 -2.76 -20.91
CA VAL A 337 16.97 -3.17 -21.56
C VAL A 337 17.09 -4.57 -22.16
N THR A 338 18.22 -4.86 -22.81
CA THR A 338 18.44 -6.17 -23.44
C THR A 338 18.43 -7.29 -22.40
N ASN A 339 19.09 -7.10 -21.25
CA ASN A 339 19.14 -8.08 -20.18
C ASN A 339 17.78 -8.24 -19.49
N THR A 340 17.06 -7.12 -19.26
CA THR A 340 15.68 -7.15 -18.73
C THR A 340 14.77 -7.98 -19.64
N VAL A 341 14.71 -7.69 -20.94
CA VAL A 341 13.82 -8.38 -21.88
C VAL A 341 14.18 -9.86 -22.03
N LYS A 342 15.47 -10.19 -22.13
CA LYS A 342 15.92 -11.59 -22.21
C LYS A 342 15.50 -12.39 -21.00
N LEU A 343 15.63 -11.83 -19.79
CA LEU A 343 15.21 -12.52 -18.59
C LEU A 343 13.68 -12.68 -18.55
N VAL A 344 12.91 -11.65 -18.92
CA VAL A 344 11.44 -11.78 -19.04
C VAL A 344 11.11 -12.97 -19.93
N GLN A 345 11.67 -13.05 -21.13
CA GLN A 345 11.42 -14.13 -22.08
C GLN A 345 11.79 -15.52 -21.52
N GLN A 346 12.79 -15.61 -20.65
CA GLN A 346 13.17 -16.87 -20.00
C GLN A 346 12.19 -17.29 -18.91
N ILE A 347 11.78 -16.37 -18.03
CA ILE A 347 10.98 -16.72 -16.84
C ILE A 347 9.47 -16.75 -17.11
N LYS A 348 9.02 -16.19 -18.23
CA LYS A 348 7.60 -16.03 -18.55
C LYS A 348 6.81 -17.33 -18.66
N HIS A 349 7.50 -18.42 -19.01
CA HIS A 349 6.91 -19.75 -19.14
C HIS A 349 7.00 -20.59 -17.86
N MET A 350 7.58 -20.04 -16.79
CA MET A 350 7.61 -20.73 -15.50
C MET A 350 6.20 -20.81 -14.91
N ASP A 351 5.85 -21.97 -14.36
CA ASP A 351 4.58 -22.16 -13.68
C ASP A 351 4.54 -21.37 -12.36
N ALA A 352 3.94 -20.18 -12.40
CA ALA A 352 3.82 -19.31 -11.24
C ALA A 352 2.84 -19.83 -10.17
N SER A 353 2.10 -20.90 -10.43
CA SER A 353 1.27 -21.55 -9.40
C SER A 353 2.11 -22.30 -8.36
N GLN A 354 3.36 -22.62 -8.70
CA GLN A 354 4.31 -23.30 -7.82
C GLN A 354 5.18 -22.35 -6.99
N LEU A 355 5.04 -21.03 -7.17
CA LEU A 355 5.74 -20.06 -6.35
C LEU A 355 5.20 -20.12 -4.92
N GLN A 356 6.02 -20.64 -4.01
CA GLN A 356 5.72 -20.67 -2.58
C GLN A 356 6.22 -19.39 -1.93
N ALA A 357 5.44 -18.82 -1.00
CA ALA A 357 5.94 -17.72 -0.19
C ALA A 357 7.13 -18.22 0.66
N PRO A 358 8.20 -17.43 0.83
CA PRO A 358 9.33 -17.79 1.70
C PRO A 358 8.97 -17.72 3.20
N LYS A 359 7.70 -17.50 3.56
CA LYS A 359 7.27 -17.33 4.94
C LYS A 359 7.30 -18.68 5.68
N PRO A 360 7.87 -18.76 6.89
CA PRO A 360 7.59 -19.85 7.80
C PRO A 360 6.08 -19.95 8.01
N LYS A 361 5.50 -21.13 7.81
CA LYS A 361 4.08 -21.33 8.09
C LYS A 361 3.85 -21.09 9.57
N ILE A 362 2.68 -20.58 9.97
CA ILE A 362 2.39 -20.35 11.40
C ILE A 362 2.56 -21.64 12.22
N SER A 363 2.31 -22.80 11.60
CA SER A 363 2.59 -24.13 12.15
C SER A 363 4.06 -24.40 12.47
N GLU A 364 4.99 -23.66 11.87
CA GLU A 364 6.45 -23.79 12.00
C GLU A 364 7.04 -22.78 12.99
N ALA A 365 6.25 -21.80 13.46
CA ALA A 365 6.73 -20.73 14.35
C ALA A 365 7.09 -21.22 15.77
N GLY A 366 6.75 -22.46 16.12
CA GLY A 366 6.79 -22.94 17.50
C GLY A 366 5.80 -22.18 18.38
N SER A 367 5.44 -22.72 19.54
CA SER A 367 4.73 -21.90 20.53
C SER A 367 5.72 -20.90 21.12
N LEU A 368 5.40 -19.60 21.08
CA LEU A 368 6.14 -18.54 21.81
C LEU A 368 6.08 -18.70 23.34
N SER A 369 5.63 -19.84 23.84
CA SER A 369 5.51 -20.21 25.25
C SER A 369 6.60 -21.20 25.73
N GLU A 370 7.68 -21.38 24.97
CA GLU A 370 8.90 -22.06 25.46
C GLU A 370 9.96 -21.06 25.94
#